data_AF-A0A8H6XVU3-F1
#
_entry.id   AF-A0A8H6XVU3-F1
#
_cell.length_a   1.000
_cell.length_b   1.000
_cell.length_c   1.000
_cell.angle_alpha   90.00
_cell.angle_beta   90.00
_cell.angle_gamma   90.00
#
_symmetry.space_group_name_H-M   'P 1'
#
loop_
_entity.id
_entity.type
_entity.pdbx_description
1 polymer ?
#
loop_
_entity_poly.entity_id
_entity_poly.type
_entity_poly.pdbx_seq_one_letter_code
_entity_poly.pdbx_strand_id
1 'polypeptide(L)'
;MAITHLLSTTLLALISCTGNNIVQYVVLLLFVSYSVIILLRPRLPSARMVKLEHLVAETTDMLHSANEERLLTNREFTLQTQLRLSRVNLTKSTLRSKILEFGLGYPTKEYLHIMGPLSTEIEQCKREVKEVKIAILTEMEHERQVLYSANIDDMVVILSSGCSNLKTRGRSPEAQSQ
;
A
#
# COMPACT_ATOMS: atom_id res chain seq x y z
N MET A 1 13.70 11.55 -13.64
CA MET A 1 15.03 11.18 -14.17
C MET A 1 15.71 12.29 -14.99
N ALA A 2 15.02 13.30 -15.52
CA ALA A 2 15.66 14.38 -16.29
C ALA A 2 16.51 15.36 -15.45
N ILE A 3 16.12 15.63 -14.20
CA ILE A 3 16.78 16.60 -13.31
C ILE A 3 18.20 16.15 -12.89
N THR A 4 18.41 14.83 -12.75
CA THR A 4 19.73 14.28 -12.38
C THR A 4 20.77 14.38 -13.50
N HIS A 5 20.34 14.35 -14.77
CA HIS A 5 21.25 14.51 -15.90
C HIS A 5 21.74 15.96 -16.08
N LEU A 6 20.87 16.95 -15.86
CA LEU A 6 21.22 18.37 -15.97
C LEU A 6 22.18 18.84 -14.86
N LEU A 7 22.02 18.28 -13.66
CA LEU A 7 22.94 18.52 -12.53
C LEU A 7 24.31 17.88 -12.75
N SER A 8 24.38 16.71 -13.40
CA SER A 8 25.66 16.03 -13.65
C SER A 8 26.53 16.79 -14.66
N THR A 9 25.96 17.34 -15.72
CA THR A 9 26.71 18.00 -16.80
C THR A 9 27.23 19.38 -16.38
N THR A 10 26.43 20.13 -15.64
CA THR A 10 26.81 21.45 -15.12
C THR A 10 27.89 21.36 -14.04
N LEU A 11 27.85 20.33 -13.18
CA LEU A 11 28.83 20.12 -12.12
C LEU A 11 30.19 19.66 -12.67
N LEU A 12 30.20 18.81 -13.72
CA LEU A 12 31.42 18.43 -14.44
C LEU A 12 32.10 19.62 -15.12
N ALA A 13 31.33 20.54 -15.70
CA ALA A 13 31.87 21.75 -16.31
C ALA A 13 32.51 22.69 -15.27
N LEU A 14 31.91 22.79 -14.08
CA LEU A 14 32.43 23.61 -12.97
C LEU A 14 33.75 23.06 -12.41
N ILE A 15 33.87 21.73 -12.31
CA ILE A 15 35.09 21.04 -11.85
C ILE A 15 36.27 21.25 -12.82
N SER A 16 36.01 21.24 -14.13
CA SER A 16 37.07 21.45 -15.13
C SER A 16 37.58 22.91 -15.18
N CYS A 17 36.82 23.88 -14.69
CA CYS A 17 37.25 25.29 -14.64
C CYS A 17 38.12 25.61 -13.41
N THR A 18 38.11 24.79 -12.37
CA THR A 18 39.01 24.96 -11.23
C THR A 18 40.39 24.41 -11.58
N GLY A 19 41.30 25.27 -12.04
CA GLY A 19 42.70 24.93 -12.35
C GLY A 19 43.57 24.49 -11.17
N ASN A 20 42.96 24.18 -10.02
CA ASN A 20 43.63 23.72 -8.81
C ASN A 20 43.21 22.29 -8.50
N ASN A 21 44.12 21.34 -8.75
CA ASN A 21 43.89 19.90 -8.61
C ASN A 21 43.32 19.54 -7.23
N ILE A 22 43.69 20.25 -6.17
CA ILE A 22 43.22 20.00 -4.80
C ILE A 22 41.71 20.23 -4.68
N VAL A 23 41.18 21.31 -5.26
CA VAL A 23 39.75 21.64 -5.21
C VAL A 23 38.93 20.59 -5.96
N GLN A 24 39.43 20.14 -7.11
CA GLN A 24 38.81 19.08 -7.89
C GLN A 24 38.69 17.77 -7.09
N TYR A 25 39.74 17.35 -6.37
CA TYR A 25 39.69 16.15 -5.53
C TYR A 25 38.69 16.28 -4.37
N VAL A 26 38.62 17.43 -3.72
CA VAL A 26 37.67 17.66 -2.61
C VAL A 26 36.22 17.60 -3.11
N VAL A 27 35.92 18.26 -4.24
CA VAL A 27 34.57 18.23 -4.83
C VAL A 27 34.19 16.81 -5.25
N LEU A 28 35.11 16.06 -5.85
CA LEU A 28 34.87 14.67 -6.23
C LEU A 28 34.60 13.78 -5.00
N LEU A 29 35.35 13.95 -3.92
CA LEU A 29 35.17 13.18 -2.69
C LEU A 29 33.81 13.50 -2.01
N LEU A 30 33.42 14.77 -1.98
CA LEU A 30 32.09 15.19 -1.52
C LEU A 30 30.98 14.61 -2.40
N PHE A 31 31.14 14.61 -3.72
CA PHE A 31 30.16 14.04 -4.63
C PHE A 31 30.02 12.52 -4.47
N VAL A 32 31.14 11.80 -4.35
CA VAL A 32 31.15 10.35 -4.11
C VAL A 32 30.50 10.03 -2.77
N SER A 33 30.89 10.71 -1.69
CA SER A 33 30.29 10.50 -0.36
C SER A 33 28.79 10.79 -0.34
N TYR A 34 28.35 11.89 -0.96
CA TYR A 34 26.93 12.22 -1.09
C TYR A 34 26.16 11.17 -1.90
N SER A 35 26.73 10.70 -3.01
CA SER A 35 26.15 9.63 -3.83
C SER A 35 26.01 8.31 -3.05
N VAL A 36 27.05 7.96 -2.28
CA VAL A 36 27.04 6.78 -1.40
C VAL A 36 25.95 6.91 -0.34
N ILE A 37 25.81 8.08 0.29
CA ILE A 37 24.73 8.35 1.26
C ILE A 37 23.36 8.20 0.61
N ILE A 38 23.13 8.76 -0.57
CA ILE A 38 21.86 8.64 -1.29
C ILE A 38 21.55 7.19 -1.62
N LEU A 39 22.54 6.42 -2.10
CA LEU A 39 22.37 5.02 -2.46
C LEU A 39 22.14 4.11 -1.24
N LEU A 40 22.74 4.44 -0.09
CA LEU A 40 22.57 3.72 1.16
C LEU A 40 21.27 4.07 1.88
N ARG A 41 20.79 5.32 1.76
CA ARG A 41 19.57 5.81 2.44
C ARG A 41 18.34 4.90 2.27
N PRO A 42 17.99 4.39 1.08
CA PRO A 42 16.84 3.49 0.90
C PRO A 42 17.08 2.08 1.45
N ARG A 43 18.34 1.70 1.70
CA ARG A 43 18.71 0.42 2.33
C ARG A 43 18.71 0.49 3.85
N LEU A 44 18.60 1.70 4.43
CA LEU A 44 18.51 1.85 5.88
C LEU A 44 17.19 1.25 6.41
N PRO A 45 17.25 0.45 7.48
CA PRO A 45 16.07 -0.16 8.07
C PRO A 45 15.07 0.89 8.56
N SER A 46 15.53 2.07 8.99
CA SER A 46 14.65 3.20 9.35
C SER A 46 13.76 3.65 8.18
N ALA A 47 14.32 3.79 6.97
CA ALA A 47 13.55 4.17 5.79
C ALA A 47 12.56 3.07 5.37
N ARG A 48 12.94 1.79 5.51
CA ARG A 48 12.04 0.65 5.26
C ARG A 48 10.92 0.59 6.30
N MET A 49 11.23 0.90 7.55
CA MET A 49 10.29 0.94 8.66
C MET A 49 9.20 1.99 8.44
N VAL A 50 9.56 3.20 8.00
CA VAL A 50 8.58 4.25 7.66
C VAL A 50 7.62 3.79 6.56
N LYS A 51 8.14 3.10 5.53
CA LYS A 51 7.30 2.53 4.47
C LYS A 51 6.36 1.44 5.00
N LEU A 52 6.84 0.60 5.91
CA LEU A 52 6.01 -0.41 6.57
C LEU A 52 4.91 0.25 7.41
N GLU A 53 5.23 1.29 8.17
CA GLU A 53 4.27 2.05 8.98
C GLU A 53 3.16 2.65 8.14
N HIS A 54 3.52 3.30 7.03
CA HIS A 54 2.55 3.82 6.08
C HIS A 54 1.65 2.71 5.51
N LEU A 55 2.23 1.58 5.11
CA LEU A 55 1.47 0.47 4.54
C LEU A 55 0.49 -0.14 5.55
N VAL A 56 0.90 -0.26 6.82
CA VAL A 56 0.03 -0.75 7.90
C VAL A 56 -1.11 0.24 8.17
N ALA A 57 -0.82 1.54 8.20
CA ALA A 57 -1.85 2.57 8.37
C ALA A 57 -2.86 2.50 7.21
N GLU A 58 -2.38 2.52 5.96
CA GLU A 58 -3.23 2.43 4.77
C GLU A 58 -4.11 1.16 4.76
N THR A 59 -3.56 0.02 5.18
CA THR A 59 -4.31 -1.25 5.23
C THR A 59 -5.35 -1.24 6.36
N THR A 60 -5.04 -0.58 7.48
CA THR A 60 -5.97 -0.43 8.61
C THR A 60 -7.13 0.49 8.24
N ASP A 61 -6.82 1.62 7.59
CA ASP A 61 -7.82 2.56 7.09
C ASP A 61 -8.72 1.88 6.04
N MET A 62 -8.14 1.11 5.12
CA MET A 62 -8.90 0.33 4.14
C MET A 62 -9.86 -0.66 4.78
N LEU A 63 -9.40 -1.40 5.81
CA LEU A 63 -10.28 -2.32 6.55
C LEU A 63 -11.40 -1.57 7.26
N HIS A 64 -11.10 -0.40 7.84
CA HIS A 64 -12.08 0.42 8.51
C HIS A 64 -13.14 0.95 7.54
N SER A 65 -12.73 1.56 6.44
CA SER A 65 -13.63 2.05 5.39
C SER A 65 -14.49 0.93 4.80
N ALA A 66 -13.91 -0.24 4.50
CA ALA A 66 -14.65 -1.39 4.00
C ALA A 66 -15.73 -1.88 4.98
N ASN A 67 -15.44 -1.82 6.28
CA ASN A 67 -16.38 -2.18 7.33
C ASN A 67 -17.48 -1.11 7.51
N GLU A 68 -17.15 0.18 7.40
CA GLU A 68 -18.12 1.29 7.44
C GLU A 68 -19.10 1.24 6.25
N GLU A 69 -18.59 0.93 5.05
CA GLU A 69 -19.38 0.73 3.84
C GLU A 69 -20.18 -0.59 3.84
N ARG A 70 -20.02 -1.41 4.88
CA ARG A 70 -20.64 -2.75 5.02
C ARG A 70 -20.30 -3.70 3.87
N LEU A 71 -19.16 -3.50 3.22
CA LEU A 71 -18.65 -4.36 2.16
C LEU A 71 -18.01 -5.66 2.69
N LEU A 72 -17.87 -5.80 4.01
CA LEU A 72 -17.34 -6.99 4.66
C LEU A 72 -18.42 -7.62 5.53
N THR A 73 -19.30 -8.41 4.92
CA THR A 73 -20.41 -9.07 5.63
C THR A 73 -19.93 -10.25 6.48
N ASN A 74 -18.83 -10.90 6.06
CA ASN A 74 -18.23 -12.04 6.76
C ASN A 74 -17.49 -11.60 8.04
N ARG A 75 -18.16 -11.79 9.19
CA ARG A 75 -17.62 -11.44 10.51
C ARG A 75 -16.35 -12.23 10.89
N GLU A 76 -16.27 -13.50 10.48
CA GLU A 76 -15.10 -14.34 10.76
C GLU A 76 -13.86 -13.82 10.03
N PHE A 77 -14.02 -13.49 8.74
CA PHE A 77 -12.97 -12.86 7.94
C PHE A 77 -12.49 -11.55 8.56
N THR A 78 -13.40 -10.67 8.95
CA THR A 78 -13.06 -9.39 9.58
C THR A 78 -12.28 -9.59 10.87
N LEU A 79 -12.73 -10.49 11.75
CA LEU A 79 -12.04 -10.78 13.01
C LEU A 79 -10.65 -11.38 12.77
N GLN A 80 -10.52 -12.34 11.85
CA GLN A 80 -9.23 -12.94 11.51
C GLN A 80 -8.24 -11.90 10.94
N THR A 81 -8.74 -11.00 10.10
CA THR A 81 -7.97 -9.90 9.51
C THR A 81 -7.52 -8.91 10.58
N GLN A 82 -8.39 -8.53 11.51
CA GLN A 82 -8.04 -7.68 12.66
C GLN A 82 -6.96 -8.34 13.55
N LEU A 83 -7.07 -9.64 13.83
CA LEU A 83 -6.06 -10.37 14.59
C LEU A 83 -4.71 -10.39 13.86
N ARG A 84 -4.70 -10.57 12.54
CA ARG A 84 -3.49 -10.51 11.72
C ARG A 84 -2.86 -9.11 11.75
N LEU A 85 -3.65 -8.05 11.57
CA LEU A 85 -3.16 -6.66 11.67
C LEU A 85 -2.63 -6.33 13.07
N SER A 86 -3.28 -6.84 14.13
CA SER A 86 -2.82 -6.69 15.51
C SER A 86 -1.44 -7.34 15.71
N ARG A 87 -1.26 -8.58 15.23
CA ARG A 87 0.04 -9.28 15.26
C ARG A 87 1.12 -8.52 14.49
N VAL A 88 0.80 -8.03 13.29
CA VAL A 88 1.71 -7.19 12.50
C VAL A 88 2.09 -5.93 13.28
N ASN A 89 1.14 -5.26 13.93
CA ASN A 89 1.40 -4.06 14.72
C ASN A 89 2.33 -4.33 15.90
N LEU A 90 2.19 -5.46 16.59
CA LEU A 90 3.11 -5.89 17.65
C LEU A 90 4.52 -6.15 17.10
N THR A 91 4.61 -6.85 15.97
CA THR A 91 5.89 -7.13 15.29
C THR A 91 6.57 -5.84 14.85
N LYS A 92 5.80 -4.93 14.24
CA LYS A 92 6.23 -3.57 13.86
C LYS A 92 6.78 -2.81 15.06
N SER A 93 6.07 -2.78 16.19
CA SER A 93 6.53 -2.10 17.41
C SER A 93 7.87 -2.67 17.90
N THR A 94 8.00 -4.00 17.90
CA THR A 94 9.23 -4.71 18.28
C THR A 94 10.40 -4.40 17.33
N LEU A 95 10.13 -4.32 16.03
CA LEU A 95 11.15 -3.91 15.05
C LEU A 95 11.58 -2.45 15.27
N ARG A 96 10.63 -1.56 15.58
CA ARG A 96 10.91 -0.16 15.89
C ARG A 96 11.83 -0.01 17.10
N SER A 97 11.55 -0.74 18.18
CA SER A 97 12.38 -0.70 19.38
C SER A 97 13.80 -1.20 19.10
N LYS A 98 13.94 -2.32 18.37
CA LYS A 98 15.26 -2.82 17.92
C LYS A 98 16.01 -1.75 17.11
N ILE A 99 15.38 -1.11 16.13
CA ILE A 99 16.04 -0.07 15.31
C ILE A 99 16.54 1.09 16.19
N LEU A 100 15.74 1.51 17.18
CA LEU A 100 16.11 2.60 18.10
C LEU A 100 17.26 2.21 19.02
N GLU A 101 17.23 0.99 19.55
CA GLU A 101 18.27 0.44 20.44
C GLU A 101 19.63 0.34 19.73
N PHE A 102 19.66 -0.12 18.48
CA PHE A 102 20.90 -0.30 17.71
C PHE A 102 21.33 0.95 16.91
N GLY A 103 20.52 2.01 16.93
CA GLY A 103 20.76 3.22 16.13
C GLY A 103 21.82 4.16 16.70
N LEU A 104 22.16 4.05 18.00
CA LEU A 104 23.05 4.97 18.69
C LEU A 104 24.16 4.19 19.42
N GLY A 105 25.40 4.27 18.93
CA GLY A 105 26.59 3.91 19.72
C GLY A 105 27.25 2.56 19.43
N TYR A 106 26.74 1.75 18.49
CA TYR A 106 27.38 0.47 18.15
C TYR A 106 28.55 0.62 17.16
N PRO A 107 29.63 -0.16 17.32
CA PRO A 107 30.72 -0.21 16.35
C PRO A 107 30.21 -0.69 14.99
N THR A 108 30.74 -0.12 13.91
CA THR A 108 30.23 -0.29 12.53
C THR A 108 30.17 -1.74 12.05
N LYS A 109 31.02 -2.64 12.58
CA LYS A 109 30.98 -4.07 12.27
C LYS A 109 29.77 -4.79 12.87
N GLU A 110 29.43 -4.49 14.13
CA GLU A 110 28.26 -5.07 14.80
C GLU A 110 26.96 -4.51 14.22
N TYR A 111 26.98 -3.24 13.85
CA TYR A 111 25.87 -2.59 13.17
C TYR A 111 25.43 -3.32 11.89
N LEU A 112 26.38 -3.70 11.01
CA LEU A 112 26.06 -4.43 9.78
C LEU A 112 25.51 -5.84 10.04
N HIS A 113 26.05 -6.53 11.05
CA HIS A 113 25.61 -7.87 11.43
C HIS A 113 24.18 -7.88 11.98
N ILE A 114 23.78 -6.84 12.70
CA ILE A 114 22.45 -6.71 13.30
C ILE A 114 21.43 -6.16 12.30
N MET A 115 21.83 -5.18 11.49
CA MET A 115 20.92 -4.52 10.55
C MET A 115 20.52 -5.40 9.35
N GLY A 116 21.36 -6.36 8.96
CA GLY A 116 21.03 -7.31 7.90
C GLY A 116 19.77 -8.14 8.21
N PRO A 117 19.77 -8.94 9.29
CA PRO A 117 18.61 -9.70 9.75
C PRO A 117 17.38 -8.81 9.99
N LEU A 118 17.57 -7.65 10.62
CA LEU A 118 16.48 -6.71 10.90
C LEU A 118 15.81 -6.19 9.62
N SER A 119 16.59 -5.92 8.58
CA SER A 119 16.08 -5.50 7.27
C SER A 119 15.26 -6.60 6.59
N THR A 120 15.64 -7.87 6.78
CA THR A 120 14.88 -9.02 6.31
C THR A 120 13.59 -9.21 7.10
N GLU A 121 13.61 -9.06 8.43
CA GLU A 121 12.40 -9.11 9.27
C GLU A 121 11.40 -8.01 8.86
N ILE A 122 11.88 -6.79 8.59
CA ILE A 122 11.02 -5.69 8.12
C ILE A 122 10.39 -6.02 6.76
N GLU A 123 11.16 -6.56 5.81
CA GLU A 123 10.61 -6.94 4.50
C GLU A 123 9.65 -8.13 4.59
N GLN A 124 9.86 -9.06 5.53
CA GLN A 124 8.90 -10.12 5.80
C GLN A 124 7.58 -9.56 6.36
N CYS A 125 7.65 -8.72 7.40
CA CYS A 125 6.48 -8.06 7.96
C CYS A 125 5.71 -7.26 6.89
N LYS A 126 6.43 -6.57 6.01
CA LYS A 126 5.85 -5.86 4.86
C LYS A 126 5.15 -6.78 3.86
N ARG A 127 5.67 -7.98 3.61
CA ARG A 127 4.99 -8.98 2.76
C ARG A 127 3.69 -9.44 3.41
N GLU A 128 3.71 -9.74 4.70
CA GLU A 128 2.50 -10.15 5.44
C GLU A 128 1.40 -9.06 5.38
N VAL A 129 1.77 -7.78 5.52
CA VAL A 129 0.81 -6.67 5.37
C VAL A 129 0.23 -6.61 3.95
N LYS A 130 1.06 -6.81 2.92
CA LYS A 130 0.57 -6.84 1.54
C LYS A 130 -0.40 -7.99 1.30
N GLU A 131 -0.11 -9.16 1.85
CA GLU A 131 -1.00 -10.32 1.77
C GLU A 131 -2.35 -10.03 2.43
N VAL A 132 -2.34 -9.40 3.62
CA VAL A 132 -3.55 -8.95 4.29
C VAL A 132 -4.32 -7.94 3.44
N LYS A 133 -3.63 -6.95 2.87
CA LYS A 133 -4.24 -5.95 1.97
C LYS A 133 -4.88 -6.61 0.74
N ILE A 134 -4.20 -7.56 0.12
CA ILE A 134 -4.73 -8.31 -1.04
C ILE A 134 -5.97 -9.10 -0.64
N ALA A 135 -5.94 -9.77 0.52
CA ALA A 135 -7.09 -10.51 1.02
C ALA A 135 -8.30 -9.59 1.23
N ILE A 136 -8.11 -8.43 1.85
CA ILE A 136 -9.18 -7.42 2.03
C ILE A 136 -9.76 -6.99 0.69
N LEU A 137 -8.90 -6.61 -0.27
CA LEU A 137 -9.36 -6.18 -1.59
C LEU A 137 -10.11 -7.28 -2.34
N THR A 138 -9.66 -8.53 -2.22
CA THR A 138 -10.29 -9.68 -2.87
C THR A 138 -11.68 -9.92 -2.28
N GLU A 139 -11.81 -9.88 -0.95
CA GLU A 139 -13.09 -10.05 -0.27
C GLU A 139 -14.06 -8.90 -0.60
N MET A 140 -13.57 -7.65 -0.59
CA MET A 140 -14.39 -6.49 -0.98
C MET A 140 -14.91 -6.61 -2.40
N GLU A 141 -14.07 -7.05 -3.35
CA GLU A 141 -14.49 -7.22 -4.74
C GLU A 141 -15.49 -8.37 -4.88
N HIS A 142 -15.31 -9.46 -4.12
CA HIS A 142 -16.26 -10.57 -4.09
C HIS A 142 -17.64 -10.12 -3.60
N GLU A 143 -17.71 -9.45 -2.45
CA GLU A 143 -18.95 -8.94 -1.87
C GLU A 143 -19.62 -7.91 -2.78
N ARG A 144 -18.83 -7.05 -3.42
CA ARG A 144 -19.32 -6.09 -4.40
C ARG A 144 -19.98 -6.76 -5.60
N GLN A 145 -19.40 -7.85 -6.12
CA GLN A 145 -19.99 -8.64 -7.20
C GLN A 145 -21.30 -9.29 -6.77
N VAL A 146 -21.36 -9.82 -5.54
CA VAL A 146 -22.60 -10.40 -4.98
C VAL A 146 -23.70 -9.34 -4.91
N LEU A 147 -23.41 -8.15 -4.38
CA LEU A 147 -24.38 -7.05 -4.32
C LEU A 147 -24.86 -6.60 -5.71
N TYR A 148 -23.96 -6.52 -6.70
CA TYR A 148 -24.36 -6.19 -8.07
C TYR A 148 -25.28 -7.26 -8.68
N SER A 149 -24.99 -8.55 -8.47
CA SER A 149 -25.84 -9.63 -8.98
C SER A 149 -27.24 -9.61 -8.37
N ALA A 150 -27.35 -9.39 -7.05
CA ALA A 150 -28.64 -9.26 -6.36
C ALA A 150 -29.48 -8.07 -6.89
N ASN A 151 -28.84 -6.93 -7.13
CA ASN A 151 -29.52 -5.75 -7.69
C ASN A 151 -30.04 -5.98 -9.11
N ILE A 152 -29.30 -6.75 -9.93
CA ILE A 152 -29.74 -7.09 -11.30
C ILE A 152 -30.97 -7.99 -11.23
N ASP A 153 -30.96 -9.01 -10.37
CA ASP A 153 -32.10 -9.91 -10.19
C ASP A 153 -33.36 -9.15 -9.75
N ASP A 154 -33.24 -8.22 -8.81
CA ASP A 154 -34.34 -7.35 -8.39
C ASP A 154 -34.90 -6.49 -9.54
N MET A 155 -34.03 -5.92 -10.38
CA MET A 155 -34.47 -5.17 -11.56
C MET A 155 -35.21 -6.06 -12.56
N VAL A 156 -34.77 -7.31 -12.77
CA VAL A 156 -35.46 -8.27 -13.66
C VAL A 156 -36.86 -8.61 -13.13
N VAL A 157 -37.02 -8.78 -11.81
CA VAL A 157 -38.32 -9.01 -11.17
C VAL A 157 -39.25 -7.79 -11.35
N ILE A 158 -38.74 -6.57 -11.19
CA ILE A 158 -39.53 -5.34 -11.41
C ILE A 158 -39.96 -5.22 -12.88
N LEU A 159 -39.06 -5.47 -13.83
CA LEU A 159 -39.38 -5.41 -15.25
C LEU A 159 -40.39 -6.48 -15.67
N SER A 160 -40.26 -7.71 -15.17
CA SER A 160 -41.18 -8.81 -15.48
C SER A 160 -42.59 -8.57 -14.90
N SER A 161 -42.70 -8.03 -13.68
CA SER A 161 -43.98 -7.68 -13.06
C SER A 161 -44.66 -6.49 -13.75
N GLY A 162 -43.89 -5.51 -14.22
CA GLY A 162 -44.40 -4.38 -15.01
C GLY A 162 -45.00 -4.79 -16.36
N CYS A 163 -44.34 -5.69 -17.10
CA CYS A 163 -44.86 -6.20 -18.38
C CYS A 163 -46.14 -7.03 -18.23
N SER A 164 -46.29 -7.74 -17.11
CA SER A 164 -47.48 -8.56 -16.82
C SER A 164 -48.74 -7.71 -16.68
N ASN A 165 -48.63 -6.53 -16.07
CA ASN A 165 -49.76 -5.61 -15.85
C ASN A 165 -50.18 -4.83 -17.11
N LEU A 166 -49.30 -4.66 -18.09
CA LEU A 166 -49.65 -4.07 -19.39
C LEU A 166 -50.46 -5.03 -20.26
N LYS A 167 -50.23 -6.34 -20.13
CA LYS A 167 -50.93 -7.37 -20.93
C LYS A 167 -52.41 -7.54 -20.53
N THR A 168 -52.76 -7.30 -19.27
CA THR A 168 -54.15 -7.39 -18.77
C THR A 168 -54.97 -6.12 -19.01
N ARG A 169 -54.34 -4.96 -19.19
CA ARG A 169 -55.03 -3.67 -19.39
C ARG A 169 -55.48 -3.41 -20.84
N GLY A 170 -55.01 -4.21 -21.80
CA GLY A 170 -55.40 -4.13 -23.22
C GLY A 170 -56.66 -4.94 -23.61
N ARG A 171 -57.22 -5.75 -22.70
CA ARG A 171 -58.55 -6.36 -22.90
C ARG A 171 -59.61 -5.43 -22.31
N SER A 172 -59.90 -4.34 -23.02
CA SER A 172 -61.17 -3.65 -22.83
C SER A 172 -62.29 -4.60 -23.27
N PRO A 173 -63.28 -4.93 -22.42
CA PRO A 173 -64.45 -5.70 -22.84
C PRO A 173 -65.32 -4.79 -23.71
N GLU A 174 -64.94 -4.63 -24.98
CA GLU A 174 -65.90 -4.24 -25.99
C GLU A 174 -66.80 -5.44 -26.29
N ALA A 175 -68.08 -5.15 -26.43
CA ALA A 175 -69.18 -6.06 -26.75
C ALA A 175 -69.69 -6.93 -25.59
N GLN A 176 -70.72 -6.44 -24.91
CA GLN A 176 -72.03 -7.10 -24.97
C GLN A 176 -73.14 -6.24 -24.33
N SER A 177 -74.12 -5.88 -25.17
CA SER A 177 -75.58 -5.71 -24.95
C SER A 177 -76.03 -4.58 -25.87
N GLN A 178 -76.68 -4.81 -27.02
CA GLN A 178 -78.03 -5.38 -27.22
C GLN A 178 -79.09 -4.75 -26.33
#